data_AF-Q0PHT8-F1
#
_entry.id   AF-Q0PHT8-F1
#
_cell.length_a   1.000
_cell.length_b   1.000
_cell.length_c   1.000
_cell.angle_alpha   90.00
_cell.angle_beta   90.00
_cell.angle_gamma   90.00
#
_symmetry.space_group_name_H-M   'P 1'
#
loop_
_entity.id
_entity.type
_entity.pdbx_description
1 polymer ?
#
loop_
_entity_poly.entity_id
_entity_poly.type
_entity_poly.pdbx_seq_one_letter_code
_entity_poly.pdbx_strand_id
1 'polypeptide(L)'
;RFPYLCYKNGGGAFLVPYCIMLIVGGIPLFYMELALGQFNRKGAITCWGRLVPLFKGIGYAVVLIAFYVDFYYNVIIAWSLRYLFASFTSELPWTSCDNSWNTPLCRPLNFGNMNASLEMDPAGTSLFSSSPMTAFDSASPIPPEDSVNGMEYGVSPANDSVFKSAATEYFNRAILEMDKSTGIHDLGEIKWDLALCLLAVYIICYFSLWKGISTSG
;
A
#
# COMPACT_ATOMS: atom_id res chain seq x y z
N ARG A 1 5.75 4.39 1.84
CA ARG A 1 6.86 4.28 0.85
C ARG A 1 8.24 4.32 1.50
N PHE A 2 8.55 5.31 2.34
CA PHE A 2 9.87 5.45 2.97
C PHE A 2 10.33 4.21 3.78
N PRO A 3 9.55 3.66 4.73
CA PRO A 3 10.01 2.52 5.54
C PRO A 3 10.38 1.29 4.72
N TYR A 4 9.59 0.99 3.68
CA TYR A 4 9.82 -0.12 2.76
C TYR A 4 11.14 0.02 1.99
N LEU A 5 11.44 1.22 1.48
CA LEU A 5 12.70 1.47 0.75
C LEU A 5 13.91 1.46 1.69
N CYS A 6 13.78 2.00 2.91
CA CYS A 6 14.85 1.92 3.90
C CYS A 6 15.19 0.47 4.20
N TYR A 7 14.19 -0.36 4.51
CA TYR A 7 14.40 -1.78 4.80
C TYR A 7 15.08 -2.51 3.64
N LYS A 8 14.59 -2.33 2.41
CA LYS A 8 15.14 -2.99 1.22
C LYS A 8 16.59 -2.58 0.89
N ASN A 9 16.98 -1.35 1.21
CA ASN A 9 18.29 -0.80 0.84
C ASN A 9 19.30 -0.78 2.02
N GLY A 10 19.22 -1.75 2.93
CA GLY A 10 20.18 -1.85 4.05
C GLY A 10 19.73 -1.17 5.34
N GLY A 11 18.42 -1.01 5.54
CA GLY A 11 17.82 -0.51 6.77
C GLY A 11 18.30 0.89 7.15
N GLY A 12 18.94 1.00 8.30
CA GLY A 12 19.47 2.28 8.81
C GLY A 12 20.61 2.87 7.97
N ALA A 13 21.37 2.05 7.23
CA ALA A 13 22.47 2.54 6.39
C ALA A 13 21.97 3.42 5.24
N PHE A 14 20.74 3.20 4.76
CA PHE A 14 20.09 4.03 3.74
C PHE A 14 19.88 5.49 4.18
N LEU A 15 19.85 5.76 5.48
CA LEU A 15 19.67 7.13 5.99
C LEU A 15 20.85 8.05 5.65
N VAL A 16 22.07 7.52 5.54
CA VAL A 16 23.25 8.32 5.21
C VAL A 16 23.15 8.95 3.81
N PRO A 17 22.98 8.19 2.71
CA PRO A 17 22.79 8.77 1.39
C PRO A 17 21.48 9.57 1.29
N TYR A 18 20.43 9.17 2.00
CA TYR A 18 19.17 9.93 2.04
C TYR A 18 19.37 11.34 2.59
N CYS A 19 20.05 11.48 3.73
CA CYS A 19 20.33 12.79 4.34
C CYS A 19 21.25 13.65 3.46
N ILE A 20 22.28 13.06 2.83
CA ILE A 20 23.17 13.78 1.92
C ILE A 20 22.38 14.32 0.72
N MET A 21 21.56 13.48 0.07
CA MET A 21 20.73 13.89 -1.06
C MET A 21 19.64 14.90 -0.66
N LEU A 22 19.10 14.79 0.56
CA LEU A 22 18.16 15.76 1.10
C LEU A 22 18.82 17.13 1.25
N ILE A 23 20.03 17.20 1.81
CA ILE A 23 20.72 18.47 2.06
C ILE A 23 21.24 19.09 0.74
N VAL A 24 21.81 18.29 -0.16
CA VAL A 24 22.43 18.79 -1.39
C VAL A 24 21.40 19.03 -2.50
N GLY A 25 20.35 18.22 -2.59
CA GLY A 25 19.34 18.30 -3.66
C GLY A 25 17.97 18.75 -3.16
N GLY A 26 17.41 18.06 -2.17
CA GLY A 26 16.03 18.27 -1.74
C GLY A 26 15.77 19.67 -1.18
N ILE A 27 16.55 20.09 -0.18
CA ILE A 27 16.39 21.38 0.51
C ILE A 27 16.62 22.56 -0.46
N PRO A 28 17.68 22.59 -1.28
CA PRO A 28 17.89 23.69 -2.23
C PRO A 28 16.78 23.81 -3.27
N LEU A 29 16.29 22.69 -3.83
CA LEU A 29 15.20 22.70 -4.81
C LEU A 29 13.89 23.19 -4.19
N PHE A 30 13.56 22.68 -3.01
CA PHE A 30 12.37 23.12 -2.27
C PHE A 30 12.44 24.62 -1.92
N TYR A 31 13.60 25.08 -1.45
CA TYR A 31 13.82 26.49 -1.13
C TYR A 31 13.70 27.39 -2.37
N MET A 32 14.30 26.98 -3.50
CA MET A 32 14.20 27.71 -4.77
C MET A 32 12.74 27.86 -5.23
N GLU A 33 11.95 26.79 -5.14
CA GLU A 33 10.53 26.82 -5.52
C GLU A 33 9.72 27.77 -4.61
N LEU A 34 9.94 27.69 -3.29
CA LEU A 34 9.31 28.60 -2.34
C LEU A 34 9.69 30.06 -2.59
N ALA A 35 10.98 30.34 -2.76
CA ALA A 35 11.47 31.69 -3.03
C ALA A 35 10.88 32.26 -4.32
N LEU A 36 10.82 31.45 -5.39
CA LEU A 36 10.22 31.82 -6.67
C LEU A 36 8.71 32.08 -6.56
N GLY A 37 7.99 31.25 -5.80
CA GLY A 37 6.56 31.44 -5.53
C GLY A 37 6.27 32.71 -4.74
N GLN A 38 7.04 32.97 -3.68
CA GLN A 38 6.90 34.17 -2.84
C GLN A 38 7.28 35.46 -3.58
N PHE A 39 8.33 35.42 -4.41
CA PHE A 39 8.77 36.59 -5.19
C PHE A 39 7.76 36.96 -6.28
N ASN A 40 7.29 35.98 -7.05
CA ASN A 40 6.40 36.25 -8.18
C ASN A 40 4.93 36.43 -7.76
N ARG A 41 4.47 35.82 -6.66
CA ARG A 41 3.07 35.87 -6.17
C ARG A 41 2.04 35.56 -7.26
N LYS A 42 2.38 34.62 -8.15
CA LYS A 42 1.57 34.18 -9.29
C LYS A 42 1.59 32.66 -9.36
N GLY A 43 0.55 32.08 -9.96
CA GLY A 43 0.49 30.64 -10.21
C GLY A 43 1.54 30.17 -11.22
N ALA A 44 1.82 28.86 -11.26
CA ALA A 44 2.90 28.27 -12.05
C ALA A 44 2.90 28.70 -13.54
N ILE A 45 1.74 28.69 -14.21
CA ILE A 45 1.62 29.06 -15.64
C ILE A 45 2.05 30.50 -15.90
N THR A 46 1.56 31.43 -15.09
CA THR A 46 1.85 32.86 -15.26
C THR A 46 3.25 33.22 -14.77
N CYS A 47 3.79 32.48 -13.81
CA CYS A 47 5.16 32.62 -13.33
C CYS A 47 6.19 32.30 -14.42
N TRP A 48 6.10 31.13 -15.06
CA TRP A 48 7.03 30.75 -16.13
C TRP A 48 6.92 31.65 -17.36
N GLY A 49 5.71 32.12 -17.69
CA GLY A 49 5.51 33.05 -18.80
C GLY A 49 6.20 34.41 -18.61
N ARG A 50 6.45 34.84 -17.36
CA ARG A 50 7.18 36.10 -17.06
C ARG A 50 8.67 35.92 -16.86
N LEU A 51 9.10 34.74 -16.40
CA LEU A 51 10.52 34.45 -16.18
C LEU A 51 11.23 34.13 -17.50
N VAL A 52 10.77 33.08 -18.20
CA VAL A 52 11.30 32.64 -19.49
C VAL A 52 10.13 32.13 -20.34
N PRO A 53 9.62 32.90 -21.31
CA PRO A 53 8.42 32.54 -22.07
C PRO A 53 8.59 31.25 -22.88
N LEU A 54 9.83 30.87 -23.24
CA LEU A 54 10.14 29.60 -23.89
C LEU A 54 9.72 28.38 -23.04
N PHE A 55 9.77 28.51 -21.71
CA PHE A 55 9.44 27.44 -20.76
C PHE A 55 8.03 27.53 -20.19
N LYS A 56 7.13 28.29 -20.83
CA LYS A 56 5.71 28.37 -20.43
C LYS A 56 5.02 27.00 -20.36
N GLY A 57 5.49 26.02 -21.14
CA GLY A 57 5.02 24.63 -21.11
C GLY A 57 5.16 23.94 -19.75
N ILE A 58 6.16 24.30 -18.94
CA ILE A 58 6.37 23.72 -17.60
C ILE A 58 5.15 23.96 -16.70
N GLY A 59 4.57 25.16 -16.75
CA GLY A 59 3.38 25.48 -15.96
C GLY A 59 2.17 24.62 -16.32
N TYR A 60 1.95 24.33 -17.62
CA TYR A 60 0.88 23.44 -18.06
C TYR A 60 1.14 21.99 -17.65
N ALA A 61 2.40 21.54 -17.74
CA ALA A 61 2.79 20.21 -17.29
C ALA A 61 2.52 20.01 -15.78
N VAL A 62 2.84 20.99 -14.94
CA VAL A 62 2.57 20.93 -13.49
C VAL A 62 1.07 20.80 -13.20
N VAL A 63 0.21 21.57 -13.90
CA VAL A 63 -1.25 21.47 -13.73
C VAL A 63 -1.78 20.10 -14.16
N LEU A 64 -1.28 19.57 -15.27
CA LEU A 64 -1.65 18.24 -15.77
C LEU A 64 -1.19 17.14 -14.81
N ILE A 65 0.02 17.23 -14.25
CA ILE A 65 0.52 16.29 -13.23
C ILE A 65 -0.36 16.36 -11.98
N ALA A 66 -0.71 17.57 -11.51
CA ALA A 66 -1.57 17.75 -10.35
C ALA A 66 -2.97 17.12 -10.56
N PHE A 67 -3.52 17.22 -11.77
CA PHE A 67 -4.78 16.59 -12.13
C PHE A 67 -4.73 15.06 -12.08
N TYR A 68 -3.68 14.43 -12.62
CA TYR A 68 -3.53 12.97 -12.50
C TYR A 68 -3.30 12.52 -11.06
N VAL A 69 -2.54 13.31 -10.29
CA VAL A 69 -2.26 13.08 -8.87
C VAL A 69 -3.56 13.12 -8.06
N ASP A 70 -4.44 14.10 -8.33
CA ASP A 70 -5.74 14.21 -7.66
C ASP A 70 -6.59 12.93 -7.83
N PHE A 71 -6.70 12.42 -9.07
CA PHE A 71 -7.53 11.24 -9.32
C PHE A 71 -7.10 10.01 -8.52
N TYR A 72 -5.82 9.65 -8.53
CA TYR A 72 -5.41 8.43 -7.85
C TYR A 72 -5.33 8.60 -6.33
N TYR A 73 -4.94 9.77 -5.82
CA TYR A 73 -4.86 9.98 -4.37
C TYR A 73 -6.24 10.04 -3.72
N ASN A 74 -7.23 10.68 -4.36
CA ASN A 74 -8.59 10.71 -3.82
C ASN A 74 -9.21 9.32 -3.74
N VAL A 75 -8.86 8.40 -4.66
CA VAL A 75 -9.26 6.98 -4.58
C VAL A 75 -8.63 6.29 -3.36
N ILE A 76 -7.35 6.52 -3.08
CA ILE A 76 -6.69 5.94 -1.89
C ILE A 76 -7.31 6.47 -0.59
N ILE A 77 -7.67 7.76 -0.55
CA ILE A 77 -8.37 8.36 0.58
C ILE A 77 -9.76 7.73 0.74
N ALA A 78 -10.47 7.47 -0.36
CA ALA A 78 -11.77 6.80 -0.33
C ALA A 78 -11.69 5.38 0.26
N TRP A 79 -10.66 4.60 -0.10
CA TRP A 79 -10.41 3.30 0.55
C TRP A 79 -10.19 3.45 2.05
N SER A 80 -9.37 4.42 2.46
CA SER A 80 -9.12 4.71 3.88
C SER A 80 -10.41 5.09 4.62
N LEU A 81 -11.28 5.91 3.99
CA LEU A 81 -12.56 6.30 4.56
C LEU A 81 -13.52 5.10 4.71
N ARG A 82 -13.53 4.17 3.74
CA ARG A 82 -14.30 2.93 3.84
C ARG A 82 -13.83 2.04 4.97
N TYR A 83 -12.52 1.91 5.16
CA TYR A 83 -11.91 1.22 6.31
C TYR A 83 -12.25 1.90 7.64
N LEU A 84 -12.23 3.24 7.68
CA LEU A 84 -12.62 4.00 8.86
C LEU A 84 -14.07 3.65 9.28
N PHE A 85 -15.03 3.69 8.36
CA PHE A 85 -16.41 3.31 8.67
C PHE A 85 -16.55 1.84 9.08
N ALA A 86 -15.82 0.93 8.43
CA ALA A 86 -15.82 -0.49 8.80
C ALA A 86 -15.25 -0.74 10.21
N SER A 87 -14.38 0.15 10.70
CA SER A 87 -13.71 0.04 12.00
C SER A 87 -14.63 0.37 13.19
N PHE A 88 -15.82 0.93 12.96
CA PHE A 88 -16.82 1.17 14.02
C PHE A 88 -17.63 -0.09 14.39
N THR A 89 -17.33 -1.24 13.78
CA THR A 89 -17.96 -2.53 14.11
C THR A 89 -17.25 -3.16 15.31
N SER A 90 -17.98 -3.90 16.17
CA SER A 90 -17.42 -4.56 17.35
C SER A 90 -16.39 -5.63 17.01
N GLU A 91 -16.62 -6.38 15.94
CA GLU A 91 -15.69 -7.34 15.35
C GLU A 91 -15.26 -6.82 13.98
N LEU A 92 -13.96 -6.72 13.74
CA LEU A 92 -13.44 -6.13 12.50
C LEU A 92 -13.51 -7.16 11.36
N PRO A 93 -13.99 -6.80 10.16
CA PRO A 93 -14.25 -7.77 9.10
C PRO A 93 -12.99 -8.43 8.50
N TRP A 94 -11.80 -7.96 8.86
CA TRP A 94 -10.50 -8.51 8.45
C TRP A 94 -9.79 -9.33 9.53
N THR A 95 -10.44 -9.64 10.65
CA THR A 95 -9.86 -10.49 11.72
C THR A 95 -10.18 -11.97 11.51
N SER A 96 -11.38 -12.29 11.04
CA SER A 96 -11.88 -13.65 10.87
C SER A 96 -11.94 -14.09 9.40
N CYS A 97 -11.86 -15.41 9.19
CA CYS A 97 -12.03 -16.01 7.87
C CYS A 97 -13.48 -16.42 7.56
N ASP A 98 -14.44 -16.11 8.43
CA ASP A 98 -15.84 -16.55 8.31
C ASP A 98 -16.73 -15.55 7.54
N ASN A 99 -16.28 -15.11 6.37
CA ASN A 99 -16.98 -14.13 5.55
C ASN A 99 -17.23 -14.65 4.13
N SER A 100 -18.24 -14.08 3.45
CA SER A 100 -18.67 -14.52 2.11
C SER A 100 -17.62 -14.30 1.01
N TRP A 101 -16.66 -13.40 1.22
CA TRP A 101 -15.59 -13.09 0.27
C TRP A 101 -14.33 -13.94 0.47
N ASN A 102 -14.26 -14.77 1.52
CA ASN A 102 -13.05 -15.51 1.84
C ASN A 102 -12.92 -16.82 1.06
N THR A 103 -11.68 -17.24 0.81
CA THR A 103 -11.37 -18.53 0.17
C THR A 103 -11.09 -19.63 1.19
N PRO A 104 -11.10 -20.91 0.78
CA PRO A 104 -10.57 -21.99 1.61
C PRO A 104 -9.10 -21.84 2.02
N LEU A 105 -8.34 -20.92 1.40
CA LEU A 105 -6.93 -20.66 1.71
C LEU A 105 -6.74 -19.57 2.79
N CYS A 106 -7.83 -18.99 3.28
CA CYS A 106 -7.80 -17.98 4.33
C CYS A 106 -7.37 -18.59 5.68
N ARG A 107 -6.46 -17.93 6.37
CA ARG A 107 -6.09 -18.22 7.76
C ARG A 107 -6.13 -16.94 8.62
N PRO A 108 -6.81 -16.96 9.78
CA PRO A 108 -6.81 -15.81 10.69
C PRO A 108 -5.44 -15.68 11.39
N LEU A 109 -5.13 -14.49 11.89
CA LEU A 109 -3.93 -14.25 12.69
C LEU A 109 -4.11 -14.89 14.07
N ASN A 110 -3.69 -16.15 14.22
CA ASN A 110 -3.67 -16.83 15.52
C ASN A 110 -2.51 -16.30 16.37
N PHE A 111 -2.83 -15.43 17.34
CA PHE A 111 -1.94 -15.03 18.44
C PHE A 111 -2.08 -15.93 19.67
N GLY A 112 -2.79 -17.06 19.55
CA GLY A 112 -3.06 -17.98 20.64
C GLY A 112 -1.93 -19.00 20.83
N ASN A 113 -1.28 -18.92 21.99
CA ASN A 113 -0.47 -19.92 22.69
C ASN A 113 0.04 -21.11 21.87
N MET A 114 1.37 -21.20 21.74
CA MET A 114 2.08 -22.48 21.62
C MET A 114 1.87 -23.31 22.89
N ASN A 115 0.64 -23.75 23.16
CA ASN A 115 0.44 -24.94 23.96
C ASN A 115 0.75 -26.09 23.02
N ALA A 116 2.03 -26.42 22.87
CA ALA A 116 2.42 -27.71 22.34
C ALA A 116 1.71 -28.75 23.21
N SER A 117 0.57 -29.27 22.75
CA SER A 117 -0.02 -30.46 23.33
C SER A 117 0.95 -31.59 23.04
N LEU A 118 1.83 -31.88 24.01
CA LEU A 118 2.54 -33.13 24.08
C LEU A 118 1.49 -34.21 24.38
N GLU A 119 0.74 -34.64 23.36
CA GLU A 119 0.09 -35.94 23.44
C GLU A 119 1.19 -36.99 23.30
N MET A 120 1.63 -37.52 24.45
CA MET A 120 2.46 -38.71 24.50
C MET A 120 1.56 -39.91 24.18
N ASP A 121 1.70 -40.43 22.95
CA ASP A 121 1.30 -41.81 22.67
C ASP A 121 2.17 -42.78 23.50
N PRO A 122 1.62 -43.93 23.96
CA PRO A 122 2.32 -44.88 24.82
C PRO A 122 3.51 -45.61 24.14
N ALA A 123 3.91 -45.22 22.94
CA ALA A 123 4.98 -45.82 22.15
C ALA A 123 6.26 -44.96 22.01
N GLY A 124 6.32 -43.76 22.60
CA GLY A 124 7.59 -43.02 22.74
C GLY A 124 8.26 -42.55 21.44
N THR A 125 7.52 -42.40 20.34
CA THR A 125 8.00 -41.83 19.08
C THR A 125 7.42 -40.43 18.87
N SER A 126 8.27 -39.40 18.91
CA SER A 126 7.87 -38.03 18.59
C SER A 126 7.67 -37.87 17.08
N LEU A 127 6.42 -37.86 16.62
CA LEU A 127 6.07 -37.29 15.32
C LEU A 127 5.99 -35.78 15.50
N PHE A 128 7.02 -35.06 15.07
CA PHE A 128 6.90 -33.62 14.85
C PHE A 128 5.93 -33.41 13.69
N SER A 129 4.63 -33.26 13.98
CA SER A 129 3.75 -32.49 13.10
C SER A 129 4.11 -31.03 13.30
N SER A 130 5.25 -30.60 12.77
CA SER A 130 5.51 -29.20 12.56
C SER A 130 4.48 -28.72 11.55
N SER A 131 3.40 -28.09 12.03
CA SER A 131 2.74 -27.07 11.24
C SER A 131 3.85 -26.16 10.69
N PRO A 132 3.90 -25.87 9.37
CA PRO A 132 4.94 -25.01 8.84
C PRO A 132 4.85 -23.66 9.56
N MET A 133 5.95 -23.22 10.15
CA MET A 133 6.13 -21.82 10.47
C MET A 133 5.99 -21.03 9.16
N THR A 134 5.00 -20.15 9.10
CA THR A 134 5.02 -19.00 8.18
C THR A 134 4.67 -17.78 9.02
N ALA A 135 5.67 -17.20 9.66
CA ALA A 135 6.42 -16.05 9.15
C ALA A 135 5.67 -14.72 9.41
N PHE A 136 6.20 -13.98 10.39
CA PHE A 136 6.13 -12.53 10.47
C PHE A 136 6.43 -11.96 9.08
N ASP A 137 5.47 -11.23 8.49
CA ASP A 137 5.60 -10.59 7.18
C ASP A 137 6.57 -9.39 7.31
N SER A 138 7.86 -9.70 7.46
CA SER A 138 8.94 -8.85 7.03
C SER A 138 9.25 -9.23 5.58
N ALA A 139 8.87 -8.34 4.66
CA ALA A 139 9.32 -8.22 3.28
C ALA A 139 10.34 -9.28 2.82
N SER A 140 9.87 -10.14 1.91
CA SER A 140 10.65 -11.05 1.08
C SER A 140 12.07 -10.55 0.73
N PRO A 141 13.13 -11.28 1.11
CA PRO A 141 14.43 -11.22 0.44
C PRO A 141 14.40 -12.15 -0.77
N ILE A 142 14.77 -11.62 -1.94
CA ILE A 142 15.12 -12.40 -3.13
C ILE A 142 16.44 -13.14 -2.80
N PRO A 143 16.55 -14.47 -2.90
CA PRO A 143 17.86 -15.11 -2.77
C PRO A 143 18.65 -14.97 -4.07
N PRO A 144 19.98 -14.73 -4.00
CA PRO A 144 20.86 -14.80 -5.16
C PRO A 144 21.08 -16.27 -5.54
N GLU A 145 21.19 -16.51 -6.84
CA GLU A 145 21.71 -17.77 -7.41
C GLU A 145 23.12 -18.02 -6.87
N ASP A 146 23.36 -19.19 -6.27
CA ASP A 146 24.59 -19.97 -6.45
C ASP A 146 24.47 -21.35 -5.76
N SER A 147 24.96 -22.35 -6.48
CA SER A 147 24.91 -23.82 -6.28
C SER A 147 25.29 -24.38 -4.89
N VAL A 148 24.66 -25.51 -4.48
CA VAL A 148 25.31 -26.74 -3.94
C VAL A 148 24.29 -27.89 -3.69
N ASN A 149 24.54 -29.00 -4.39
CA ASN A 149 24.21 -30.44 -4.22
C ASN A 149 23.24 -30.96 -3.12
N GLY A 150 22.21 -31.68 -3.59
CA GLY A 150 22.00 -33.10 -3.28
C GLY A 150 21.21 -33.50 -2.03
N MET A 151 19.88 -33.68 -2.17
CA MET A 151 19.14 -34.88 -1.76
C MET A 151 17.69 -34.76 -2.28
N GLU A 152 17.35 -35.64 -3.22
CA GLU A 152 16.02 -35.76 -3.82
C GLU A 152 15.06 -36.40 -2.82
N TYR A 153 14.36 -35.58 -2.03
CA TYR A 153 13.04 -35.97 -1.53
C TYR A 153 12.06 -35.68 -2.64
N GLY A 154 11.49 -36.74 -3.22
CA GLY A 154 10.40 -36.65 -4.18
C GLY A 154 9.18 -35.98 -3.55
N VAL A 155 9.16 -34.65 -3.60
CA VAL A 155 7.97 -33.83 -3.37
C VAL A 155 7.21 -33.87 -4.68
N SER A 156 6.17 -34.70 -4.74
CA SER A 156 5.06 -34.51 -5.70
C SER A 156 4.70 -33.03 -5.75
N PRO A 157 4.23 -32.48 -6.89
CA PRO A 157 3.72 -31.12 -6.94
C PRO A 157 2.39 -31.10 -6.18
N ALA A 158 2.45 -31.11 -4.85
CA ALA A 158 1.35 -30.65 -4.04
C ALA A 158 1.15 -29.19 -4.47
N ASN A 159 0.00 -28.92 -5.10
CA ASN A 159 -0.48 -27.57 -5.38
C ASN A 159 -0.06 -26.64 -4.24
N ASP A 160 0.96 -25.81 -4.49
CA ASP A 160 1.46 -24.85 -3.51
C ASP A 160 0.44 -23.70 -3.45
N SER A 161 -0.70 -23.99 -2.83
CA SER A 161 -1.74 -23.00 -2.58
C SER A 161 -1.26 -22.15 -1.42
N VAL A 162 -0.48 -21.13 -1.74
CA VAL A 162 0.06 -20.15 -0.78
C VAL A 162 -1.08 -19.60 0.05
N PHE A 163 -1.11 -19.95 1.34
CA PHE A 163 -2.09 -19.45 2.31
C PHE A 163 -2.13 -17.92 2.32
N LYS A 164 -3.32 -17.33 2.52
CA LYS A 164 -3.53 -15.87 2.53
C LYS A 164 -4.10 -15.43 3.88
N SER A 165 -3.65 -14.26 4.34
CA SER A 165 -4.18 -13.66 5.57
C SER A 165 -5.59 -13.08 5.34
N ALA A 166 -6.43 -13.11 6.38
CA ALA A 166 -7.78 -12.53 6.33
C ALA A 166 -7.78 -11.05 5.88
N ALA A 167 -6.79 -10.26 6.31
CA ALA A 167 -6.65 -8.86 5.89
C ALA A 167 -6.29 -8.71 4.40
N THR A 168 -5.43 -9.58 3.87
CA THR A 168 -5.09 -9.60 2.45
C THR A 168 -6.29 -9.99 1.59
N GLU A 169 -7.09 -10.96 2.03
CA GLU A 169 -8.32 -11.35 1.32
C GLU A 169 -9.38 -10.26 1.37
N TYR A 170 -9.58 -9.63 2.53
CA TYR A 170 -10.52 -8.51 2.67
C TYR A 170 -10.17 -7.35 1.71
N PHE A 171 -8.89 -6.96 1.61
CA PHE A 171 -8.49 -5.91 0.68
C PHE A 171 -8.72 -6.32 -0.79
N ASN A 172 -8.23 -7.49 -1.20
CA ASN A 172 -8.25 -7.90 -2.61
C ASN A 172 -9.64 -8.28 -3.12
N ARG A 173 -10.46 -8.93 -2.28
CA ARG A 173 -11.75 -9.49 -2.69
C ARG A 173 -12.92 -8.66 -2.21
N ALA A 174 -12.91 -8.19 -0.96
CA ALA A 174 -14.04 -7.43 -0.43
C ALA A 174 -13.99 -5.96 -0.88
N ILE A 175 -12.82 -5.32 -0.91
CA ILE A 175 -12.73 -3.89 -1.27
C ILE A 175 -12.46 -3.70 -2.76
N LEU A 176 -11.40 -4.33 -3.27
CA LEU A 176 -10.98 -4.15 -4.65
C LEU A 176 -11.76 -5.01 -5.65
N GLU A 177 -12.33 -6.15 -5.22
CA GLU A 177 -12.95 -7.15 -6.10
C GLU A 177 -12.06 -7.55 -7.30
N MET A 178 -10.75 -7.58 -7.07
CA MET A 178 -9.77 -7.88 -8.11
C MET A 178 -9.92 -9.31 -8.65
N ASP A 179 -10.54 -10.20 -7.89
CA ASP A 179 -10.83 -11.58 -8.28
C ASP A 179 -11.91 -11.73 -9.37
N LYS A 180 -12.72 -10.68 -9.61
CA LYS A 180 -13.73 -10.67 -10.68
C LYS A 180 -13.19 -10.17 -12.02
N SER A 181 -12.02 -9.53 -12.02
CA SER A 181 -11.38 -8.97 -13.20
C SER A 181 -10.32 -9.92 -13.75
N THR A 182 -10.36 -10.20 -15.05
CA THR A 182 -9.34 -11.02 -15.73
C THR A 182 -8.09 -10.21 -16.15
N GLY A 183 -8.04 -8.91 -15.81
CA GLY A 183 -6.90 -8.02 -16.05
C GLY A 183 -7.30 -6.58 -16.40
N ILE A 184 -6.33 -5.78 -16.84
CA ILE A 184 -6.54 -4.34 -17.16
C ILE A 184 -7.57 -4.13 -18.29
N HIS A 185 -7.77 -5.14 -19.15
CA HIS A 185 -8.74 -5.10 -20.23
C HIS A 185 -10.20 -5.23 -19.77
N ASP A 186 -10.43 -5.72 -18.56
CA ASP A 186 -11.74 -5.94 -17.99
C ASP A 186 -11.79 -5.38 -16.57
N LEU A 187 -12.16 -4.11 -16.45
CA LEU A 187 -12.12 -3.36 -15.19
C LEU A 187 -13.25 -3.76 -14.20
N GLY A 188 -14.15 -4.67 -14.60
CA GLY A 188 -15.27 -5.10 -13.77
C GLY A 188 -16.32 -4.02 -13.54
N GLU A 189 -17.16 -4.24 -12.53
CA GLU A 189 -18.25 -3.33 -12.18
C GLU A 189 -17.82 -2.26 -11.15
N ILE A 190 -18.45 -1.09 -11.20
CA ILE A 190 -18.19 -0.01 -10.25
C ILE A 190 -18.90 -0.32 -8.92
N LYS A 191 -18.12 -0.47 -7.85
CA LYS A 191 -18.67 -0.61 -6.49
C LYS A 191 -19.27 0.70 -5.99
N TRP A 192 -20.59 0.73 -5.80
CA TRP A 192 -21.32 1.89 -5.30
C TRP A 192 -20.85 2.38 -3.93
N ASP A 193 -20.47 1.47 -3.02
CA ASP A 193 -19.91 1.83 -1.71
C ASP A 193 -18.64 2.69 -1.84
N LEU A 194 -17.74 2.32 -2.74
CA LEU A 194 -16.50 3.06 -3.00
C LEU A 194 -16.79 4.36 -3.74
N ALA A 195 -17.73 4.34 -4.70
CA ALA A 195 -18.15 5.54 -5.42
C ALA A 195 -18.75 6.59 -4.47
N LEU A 196 -19.56 6.17 -3.48
CA LEU A 196 -20.09 7.05 -2.44
C LEU A 196 -19.01 7.58 -1.51
N CYS A 197 -18.05 6.73 -1.10
CA CYS A 197 -16.90 7.18 -0.31
C CYS A 197 -16.06 8.22 -1.09
N LEU A 198 -15.84 8.00 -2.39
CA LEU A 198 -15.12 8.92 -3.26
C LEU A 198 -15.87 10.25 -3.42
N LEU A 199 -17.20 10.21 -3.60
CA LEU A 199 -18.05 11.40 -3.66
C LEU A 199 -17.96 12.19 -2.34
N ALA A 200 -18.00 11.51 -1.19
CA ALA A 200 -17.83 12.15 0.11
C ALA A 200 -16.46 12.86 0.23
N VAL A 201 -15.37 12.23 -0.22
CA VAL A 201 -14.03 12.84 -0.25
C VAL A 201 -14.04 14.11 -1.11
N TYR A 202 -14.59 14.04 -2.32
CA TYR A 202 -14.68 15.22 -3.20
C TYR A 202 -15.51 16.36 -2.60
N ILE A 203 -16.62 16.04 -1.94
CA ILE A 203 -17.46 17.04 -1.25
C ILE A 203 -16.65 17.71 -0.12
N ILE A 204 -15.93 16.93 0.69
CA ILE A 204 -15.09 17.48 1.77
C ILE A 204 -14.00 18.39 1.17
N CYS A 205 -13.25 17.92 0.18
CA CYS A 205 -12.22 18.70 -0.50
C CYS A 205 -12.78 19.99 -1.11
N TYR A 206 -13.96 19.92 -1.74
CA TYR A 206 -14.62 21.08 -2.31
C TYR A 206 -14.96 22.12 -1.23
N PHE A 207 -15.57 21.72 -0.11
CA PHE A 207 -15.88 22.66 0.98
C PHE A 207 -14.63 23.24 1.65
N SER A 208 -13.55 22.45 1.78
CA SER A 208 -12.28 22.94 2.30
C SER A 208 -11.64 24.01 1.40
N LEU A 209 -11.84 23.91 0.08
CA LEU A 209 -11.25 24.82 -0.91
C LEU A 209 -12.19 25.95 -1.36
N TRP A 210 -13.50 25.87 -1.09
CA TRP A 210 -14.49 26.82 -1.61
C TRP A 210 -14.11 28.28 -1.31
N LYS A 211 -13.74 28.59 -0.07
CA LYS A 211 -13.39 29.96 0.35
C LYS A 211 -11.93 30.33 0.08
N GLY A 212 -11.17 29.47 -0.59
CA GLY A 212 -9.77 29.69 -0.95
C GLY A 212 -8.80 29.48 0.22
N ILE A 213 -7.64 30.13 0.14
CA ILE A 213 -6.52 29.93 1.09
C ILE A 213 -6.86 30.29 2.54
N SER A 214 -7.90 31.10 2.75
CA SER A 214 -8.34 31.49 4.10
C SER A 214 -9.04 30.37 4.86
N THR A 215 -9.52 29.31 4.19
CA THR A 215 -10.20 28.17 4.85
C THR A 215 -9.42 26.88 4.81
N SER A 216 -8.33 26.83 4.06
CA SER A 216 -7.48 25.63 3.94
C SER A 216 -6.45 25.51 5.07
N GLY A 217 -6.25 26.57 5.86
CA GLY A 217 -5.29 26.64 6.97
C GLY A 217 -5.92 26.36 8.32
#